data_AF-A0A4Q3ZAZ4-F1
#
_entry.id   AF-A0A4Q3ZAZ4-F1
#
_cell.length_a   1.000
_cell.length_b   1.000
_cell.length_c   1.000
_cell.angle_alpha   90.00
_cell.angle_beta   90.00
_cell.angle_gamma   90.00
#
_symmetry.space_group_name_H-M   'P 1'
#
loop_
_entity.id
_entity.type
_entity.pdbx_description
1 polymer ?
#
loop_
_entity_poly.entity_id
_entity_poly.type
_entity_poly.pdbx_seq_one_letter_code
_entity_poly.pdbx_strand_id
1 'polypeptide(L)' 'MLQLSARAFVSMHMIRKVEAGGPVPRRTSVAVRAALEAAGVEFVVENGGGAVVQLRKDPADE' A
#
# COMPACT_ATOMS: atom_id res chain seq x y z
N MET A 1 -3.57 -10.82 0.98
CA MET A 1 -2.20 -11.02 1.50
C MET A 1 -1.22 -11.64 0.48
N LEU A 2 -1.47 -12.85 -0.05
CA LEU A 2 -0.52 -13.56 -0.96
C LEU A 2 -0.18 -12.76 -2.24
N GLN A 3 -1.19 -12.20 -2.90
CA GLN A 3 -0.96 -11.37 -4.09
C GLN A 3 -0.15 -10.10 -3.80
N LEU A 4 -0.34 -9.48 -2.64
CA LEU A 4 0.41 -8.28 -2.24
C LEU A 4 1.87 -8.62 -1.96
N SER A 5 2.15 -9.73 -1.26
CA SER A 5 3.53 -10.19 -1.06
C SER A 5 4.26 -10.43 -2.38
N ALA A 6 3.59 -11.03 -3.36
CA ALA A 6 4.17 -11.28 -4.67
C ALA A 6 4.44 -9.97 -5.44
N ARG A 7 3.46 -9.06 -5.50
CA ARG A 7 3.60 -7.76 -6.19
C ARG A 7 4.62 -6.83 -5.54
N ALA A 8 4.73 -6.84 -4.22
CA ALA A 8 5.68 -6.01 -3.48
C ALA A 8 7.08 -6.64 -3.38
N PHE A 9 7.29 -7.90 -3.79
CA PHE A 9 8.52 -8.67 -3.54
C PHE A 9 8.92 -8.68 -2.05
N VAL A 10 7.92 -8.81 -1.18
CA VAL A 10 8.06 -8.80 0.29
C VAL A 10 7.52 -10.11 0.84
N SER A 11 8.24 -10.73 1.79
CA SER A 11 7.79 -11.99 2.40
C SER A 11 6.45 -11.82 3.14
N MET A 12 5.64 -12.89 3.20
CA MET A 12 4.36 -12.85 3.91
C MET A 12 4.50 -12.43 5.38
N HIS A 13 5.58 -12.84 6.05
CA HIS A 13 5.84 -12.42 7.42
C HIS A 13 5.97 -10.90 7.55
N MET A 14 6.66 -10.25 6.61
CA MET A 14 6.80 -8.79 6.58
C MET A 14 5.48 -8.09 6.27
N ILE A 15 4.67 -8.61 5.33
CA ILE A 15 3.32 -8.07 5.08
C ILE A 15 2.47 -8.13 6.36
N ARG A 16 2.53 -9.24 7.11
CA ARG A 16 1.84 -9.41 8.41
C ARG A 16 2.28 -8.34 9.43
N LYS A 17 3.58 -8.02 9.47
CA LYS A 17 4.09 -6.95 10.33
C LYS A 17 3.60 -5.56 9.91
N VAL A 18 3.51 -5.29 8.60
CA VAL A 18 2.93 -4.05 8.08
C VAL A 18 1.46 -3.95 8.49
N GLU A 19 0.67 -5.01 8.30
CA GLU A 19 -0.74 -5.06 8.69
C GLU A 19 -0.96 -4.85 10.19
N ALA A 20 -0.06 -5.36 11.03
CA ALA A 20 -0.07 -5.16 12.48
C ALA A 20 0.39 -3.76 12.92
N GLY A 21 0.77 -2.87 11.99
CA GLY A 21 1.34 -1.55 12.32
C GLY A 21 2.71 -1.63 13.01
N GLY A 22 3.38 -2.78 12.93
CA GLY A 22 4.67 -3.02 13.57
C GLY A 22 5.83 -2.39 12.81
N PRO A 23 7.02 -2.29 13.45
CA PRO A 23 8.19 -1.72 12.81
C PRO A 23 8.67 -2.60 11.65
N VAL A 24 8.83 -1.99 10.47
CA VAL A 24 9.35 -2.62 9.26
C VAL A 24 10.46 -1.76 8.64
N PRO A 25 11.40 -2.36 7.89
CA PRO A 25 12.39 -1.60 7.15
C PRO A 25 11.73 -0.60 6.17
N ARG A 26 12.33 0.58 5.99
CA ARG A 26 11.84 1.59 5.04
C ARG A 26 11.65 1.04 3.62
N ARG A 27 12.54 0.16 3.16
CA ARG A 27 12.40 -0.50 1.86
C ARG A 27 11.10 -1.31 1.73
N THR A 28 10.65 -1.92 2.83
CA THR A 28 9.44 -2.75 2.87
C THR A 28 8.20 -1.88 2.79
N SER A 29 8.13 -0.79 3.55
CA SER A 29 6.99 0.13 3.48
C SER A 29 6.89 0.82 2.11
N VAL A 30 8.02 1.19 1.50
CA VAL A 30 8.07 1.75 0.14
C VAL A 30 7.59 0.72 -0.89
N ALA A 31 8.07 -0.51 -0.84
CA ALA A 31 7.66 -1.56 -1.79
C ALA A 31 6.17 -1.90 -1.68
N VAL A 32 5.64 -1.96 -0.46
CA VAL A 32 4.20 -2.19 -0.22
C VAL A 32 3.36 -1.04 -0.75
N ARG A 33 3.76 0.22 -0.50
CA ARG A 33 3.08 1.40 -1.05
C ARG A 33 3.03 1.36 -2.58
N ALA A 34 4.17 1.12 -3.23
CA ALA A 34 4.25 1.05 -4.69
C ALA A 34 3.36 -0.06 -5.28
N ALA A 35 3.29 -1.22 -4.62
CA ALA A 35 2.41 -2.30 -5.05
C ALA A 35 0.92 -1.96 -4.94
N LEU A 36 0.54 -1.18 -3.93
CA LEU A 36 -0.84 -0.69 -3.75
C LEU A 36 -1.17 0.39 -4.79
N GLU A 37 -0.24 1.31 -5.07
CA GLU A 37 -0.39 2.34 -6.11
C GLU A 37 -0.56 1.73 -7.51
N ALA A 38 0.25 0.71 -7.83
CA ALA A 38 0.10 -0.06 -9.05
C ALA A 38 -1.26 -0.77 -9.14
N ALA A 39 -1.86 -1.15 -8.00
CA ALA A 39 -3.17 -1.77 -7.93
C ALA A 39 -4.34 -0.76 -7.93
N GLY A 40 -4.07 0.54 -7.97
CA GLY A 40 -5.11 1.58 -8.05
C GLY A 40 -5.29 2.42 -6.78
N VAL A 41 -4.50 2.18 -5.72
CA VAL A 41 -4.60 2.94 -4.46
C VAL A 41 -3.72 4.19 -4.53
N GLU A 42 -4.30 5.37 -4.40
CA GLU A 42 -3.54 6.61 -4.33
C GLU A 42 -3.44 7.09 -2.88
N PHE A 43 -2.21 7.30 -2.40
CA PHE A 43 -1.95 7.84 -1.08
C PHE A 43 -1.82 9.37 -1.18
N VAL A 44 -2.79 10.09 -0.63
CA VAL A 44 -2.79 11.55 -0.64
C VAL A 44 -2.31 12.07 0.71
N VAL A 45 -1.42 13.05 0.67
CA VAL A 45 -0.97 13.75 1.87
C VAL A 45 -2.04 14.78 2.22
N GLU A 46 -2.83 14.49 3.25
CA GLU A 46 -3.80 15.46 3.74
C GLU A 46 -3.07 16.55 4.54
N ASN A 47 -3.30 17.82 4.19
CA ASN A 47 -2.71 18.99 4.86
C ASN A 47 -3.36 19.20 6.25
N GLY A 48 -3.18 18.26 7.21
CA GLY A 48 -3.42 18.56 8.63
C GLY A 48 -4.07 17.50 9.52
N GLY A 49 -4.34 16.25 9.08
CA GLY A 49 -5.10 15.29 9.90
C GLY A 49 -4.69 13.81 9.84
N GLY A 50 -4.16 13.34 8.71
CA GLY A 50 -3.73 11.95 8.55
C GLY A 50 -3.50 11.59 7.09
N ALA A 51 -2.84 10.46 6.80
CA ALA A 51 -2.74 9.99 5.42
C ALA A 51 -4.10 9.42 4.98
N VAL A 52 -4.69 9.99 3.93
CA VAL A 52 -5.90 9.44 3.30
C VAL A 52 -5.52 8.59 2.09
N VAL A 53 -6.35 7.60 1.80
CA VAL A 53 -6.21 6.74 0.62
C VAL A 53 -7.47 6.83 -0.22
N GLN A 54 -7.29 6.99 -1.52
CA GLN A 54 -8.38 6.95 -2.51
C GLN A 54 -8.14 5.81 -3.51
N LEU A 55 -9.20 5.30 -4.12
CA LEU A 55 -9.09 4.38 -5.24
C LEU A 55 -9.25 5.16 -6.54
N ARG A 56 -8.41 4.84 -7.53
CA ARG A 56 -8.59 5.36 -8.89
C ARG A 56 -9.96 4.91 -9.42
N LYS A 57 -10.74 5.87 -9.92
CA LYS A 57 -12.00 5.59 -10.63
C LYS A 57 -11.63 5.01 -11.99
N ASP A 58 -12.21 3.87 -12.36
CA ASP A 58 -12.06 3.35 -13.72
C ASP A 58 -12.82 4.28 -14.68
N PRO A 59 -12.27 4.61 -15.87
CA PRO A 59 -12.95 5.45 -16.86
C PRO A 59 -14.22 4.80 -17.46
N ALA A 60 -14.53 3.55 -17.09
CA ALA A 60 -15.75 2.84 -17.48
C ALA A 60 -16.94 3.07 -16.52
N ASP A 61 -16.73 3.77 -15.39
CA ASP A 61 -17.76 4.11 -14.40
C ASP A 61 -18.43 5.48 -14.67
N GLU A 62 -18.55 5.88 -15.94
CA GLU A 62 -19.27 7.09 -16.39
C GLU A 62 -20.37 6.76 -17.41
#